data_AF-A0A6B3GIH2-F1
#
_entry.id   AF-A0A6B3GIH2-F1
#
_cell.length_a   1.000
_cell.length_b   1.000
_cell.length_c   1.000
_cell.angle_alpha   90.00
_cell.angle_beta   90.00
_cell.angle_gamma   90.00
#
_symmetry.space_group_name_H-M   'P 1'
#
loop_
_entity.id
_entity.type
_entity.pdbx_description
1 polymer ?
#
loop_
_entity_poly.entity_id
_entity_poly.type
_entity_poly.pdbx_seq_one_letter_code
_entity_poly.pdbx_strand_id
1 'polypeptide(L)'
;QETAELAIRLARLIPTLSDVDGAEIRKLAGQPLQELVTRLLDSVDSDHQASLRRAGGKRAVDNERRTALYPLTEEPELQEALLNLYDRPAPMLVTASERRRRQTETVRQRLVEFVERSGHFTPAQLWWLEKIADVAAAETHFAPAYLDSIPFSARGGTDGFLDAFGPDAAIDLLDELCRALA
;
A
#
# COMPACT_ATOMS: atom_id res chain seq x y z
N GLN A 1 21.47 -2.50 -21.45
CA GLN A 1 21.34 -1.59 -20.29
C GLN A 1 19.91 -1.05 -20.19
N GLU A 2 19.37 -0.48 -21.27
CA GLU A 2 18.00 0.07 -21.33
C GLU A 2 16.89 -0.92 -20.88
N THR A 3 16.95 -2.20 -21.29
CA THR A 3 15.96 -3.23 -20.91
C THR A 3 15.90 -3.47 -19.39
N ALA A 4 17.04 -3.47 -18.70
CA ALA A 4 17.11 -3.70 -17.25
C ALA A 4 16.57 -2.48 -16.48
N GLU A 5 16.87 -1.29 -16.98
CA GLU A 5 16.38 -0.05 -16.42
C GLU A 5 14.87 0.09 -16.55
N LEU A 6 14.31 -0.28 -17.72
CA LEU A 6 12.86 -0.38 -17.94
C LEU A 6 12.20 -1.36 -16.98
N ALA A 7 12.78 -2.55 -16.80
CA ALA A 7 12.24 -3.56 -15.90
C ALA A 7 12.23 -3.09 -14.43
N ILE A 8 13.30 -2.45 -13.96
CA ILE A 8 13.39 -1.89 -12.60
C ILE A 8 12.37 -0.75 -12.41
N ARG A 9 12.19 0.09 -13.42
CA ARG A 9 11.22 1.20 -13.39
C ARG A 9 9.79 0.67 -13.31
N LEU A 10 9.43 -0.32 -14.12
CA LEU A 10 8.13 -0.99 -14.07
C LEU A 10 7.92 -1.75 -12.75
N ALA A 11 8.94 -2.42 -12.22
CA ALA A 11 8.88 -3.10 -10.92
C ALA A 11 8.53 -2.15 -9.76
N ARG A 12 8.99 -0.89 -9.84
CA ARG A 12 8.65 0.16 -8.86
C ARG A 12 7.25 0.74 -9.05
N LEU A 13 6.75 0.73 -10.29
CA LEU A 13 5.43 1.25 -10.63
C LEU A 13 4.32 0.29 -10.18
N ILE A 14 4.50 -1.02 -10.34
CA ILE A 14 3.51 -2.05 -9.98
C ILE A 14 2.87 -1.87 -8.59
N PRO A 15 3.63 -1.71 -7.49
CA PRO A 15 3.04 -1.56 -6.15
C PRO A 15 2.32 -0.20 -5.93
N THR A 16 2.45 0.75 -6.86
CA THR A 16 1.79 2.06 -6.78
C THR A 16 0.49 2.12 -7.58
N LEU A 17 0.19 1.08 -8.38
CA LEU A 17 -1.04 1.00 -9.16
C LEU A 17 -2.24 0.74 -8.25
N SER A 18 -3.35 1.41 -8.52
CA SER A 18 -4.63 1.02 -7.94
C SER A 18 -5.12 -0.30 -8.56
N ASP A 19 -6.03 -0.99 -7.89
CA ASP A 19 -6.60 -2.24 -8.43
C ASP A 19 -7.31 -2.02 -9.78
N VAL A 20 -7.90 -0.84 -9.98
CA VAL A 20 -8.57 -0.44 -11.23
C VAL A 20 -7.54 -0.20 -12.33
N ASP A 21 -6.51 0.62 -12.07
CA ASP A 21 -5.46 0.91 -13.05
C ASP A 21 -4.68 -0.37 -13.42
N GLY A 22 -4.41 -1.24 -12.45
CA GLY A 22 -3.76 -2.53 -12.66
C GLY A 22 -4.58 -3.48 -13.54
N ALA A 23 -5.91 -3.48 -13.41
CA ALA A 23 -6.80 -4.29 -14.24
C ALA A 23 -6.88 -3.77 -15.68
N GLU A 24 -6.92 -2.45 -15.89
CA GLU A 24 -6.90 -1.84 -17.23
C GLU A 24 -5.60 -2.13 -17.96
N ILE A 25 -4.45 -1.97 -17.29
CA ILE A 25 -3.15 -2.24 -17.91
C ILE A 25 -3.00 -3.73 -18.22
N ARG A 26 -3.48 -4.62 -17.33
CA ARG A 26 -3.50 -6.07 -17.60
C ARG A 26 -4.31 -6.41 -18.85
N LYS A 27 -5.45 -5.74 -19.06
CA LYS A 27 -6.31 -5.96 -20.22
C LYS A 27 -5.61 -5.54 -21.52
N LEU A 28 -4.87 -4.43 -21.49
CA LEU A 28 -4.09 -3.94 -22.63
C LEU A 28 -2.85 -4.82 -22.90
N ALA A 29 -2.13 -5.21 -21.85
CA ALA A 29 -0.91 -6.02 -21.96
C ALA A 29 -1.17 -7.51 -22.28
N GLY A 30 -2.41 -7.96 -22.18
CA GLY A 30 -2.82 -9.37 -22.36
C GLY A 30 -2.31 -10.33 -21.27
N GLN A 31 -1.48 -9.86 -20.34
CA GLN A 31 -0.88 -10.62 -19.25
C GLN A 31 -0.62 -9.69 -18.03
N PRO A 32 -0.44 -10.24 -16.82
CA PRO A 32 -0.07 -9.43 -15.65
C PRO A 32 1.24 -8.66 -15.87
N LEU A 33 1.29 -7.40 -15.43
CA LEU A 33 2.51 -6.58 -15.50
C LEU A 33 3.68 -7.19 -14.75
N GLN A 34 3.42 -7.92 -13.67
CA GLN A 34 4.41 -8.67 -12.91
C GLN A 34 5.12 -9.69 -13.81
N GLU A 35 4.38 -10.42 -14.65
CA GLU A 35 4.95 -11.40 -15.58
C GLU A 35 5.79 -10.73 -16.68
N LEU A 36 5.39 -9.55 -17.14
CA LEU A 36 6.19 -8.75 -18.08
C LEU A 36 7.50 -8.28 -17.45
N VAL A 37 7.46 -7.79 -16.21
CA VAL A 37 8.66 -7.37 -15.47
C VAL A 37 9.60 -8.55 -15.23
N THR A 38 9.07 -9.69 -14.80
CA THR A 38 9.86 -10.91 -14.62
C THR A 38 10.52 -11.33 -15.92
N ARG A 39 9.79 -11.35 -17.05
CA ARG A 39 10.36 -11.70 -18.36
C ARG A 39 11.44 -10.72 -18.82
N LEU A 40 11.27 -9.42 -18.56
CA LEU A 40 12.28 -8.42 -18.87
C LEU A 40 13.54 -8.59 -18.01
N LEU A 41 13.39 -8.88 -16.72
CA LEU A 41 14.50 -9.16 -15.80
C LEU A 41 15.25 -10.44 -16.19
N ASP A 42 14.53 -11.52 -16.52
CA ASP A 42 15.12 -12.77 -16.99
C ASP A 42 15.90 -12.57 -18.30
N SER A 43 15.39 -11.74 -19.22
CA SER A 43 16.08 -11.43 -20.47
C SER A 43 17.42 -10.68 -20.28
N VAL A 44 17.62 -10.04 -19.13
CA VAL A 44 18.85 -9.33 -18.76
C VAL A 44 19.68 -10.05 -17.69
N ASP A 45 19.18 -11.16 -17.16
CA ASP A 45 19.89 -12.00 -16.20
C ASP A 45 21.12 -12.65 -16.84
N SER A 46 22.25 -12.57 -16.14
CA SER A 46 23.55 -12.99 -16.71
C SER A 46 23.66 -14.50 -16.87
N ASP A 47 23.04 -15.28 -15.98
CA ASP A 47 23.06 -16.74 -16.03
C ASP A 47 22.12 -17.26 -17.12
N HIS A 48 20.94 -16.64 -17.25
CA HIS A 48 20.00 -16.91 -18.34
C HIS A 48 20.60 -16.58 -19.73
N GLN A 49 21.22 -15.40 -19.87
CA GLN A 49 21.91 -15.03 -21.11
C GLN A 49 23.09 -15.94 -21.44
N ALA A 50 23.86 -16.37 -20.43
CA ALA A 50 24.95 -17.30 -20.63
C ALA A 50 24.44 -18.66 -21.14
N SER A 51 23.31 -19.13 -20.62
CA SER A 51 22.64 -20.36 -21.08
C SER A 51 22.17 -20.24 -22.54
N LEU A 52 21.45 -19.17 -22.89
CA LEU A 52 20.99 -18.91 -24.25
C LEU A 52 22.15 -18.77 -25.24
N ARG A 53 23.24 -18.10 -24.84
CA ARG A 53 24.43 -17.94 -25.66
C ARG A 53 25.13 -19.27 -25.94
N ARG A 54 25.13 -20.20 -24.98
CA ARG A 54 25.66 -21.56 -25.18
C ARG A 54 24.79 -22.38 -26.12
N ALA A 55 23.47 -22.23 -26.05
CA ALA A 55 22.52 -23.00 -26.86
C ALA A 55 22.37 -22.49 -28.30
N GLY A 56 22.36 -21.18 -28.52
CA GLY A 56 22.04 -20.58 -29.83
C GLY A 56 22.87 -19.33 -30.18
N GLY A 57 23.95 -19.07 -29.44
CA GLY A 57 24.84 -17.94 -29.69
C GLY A 57 24.19 -16.58 -29.41
N LYS A 58 24.83 -15.52 -29.92
CA LYS A 58 24.39 -14.13 -29.71
C LYS A 58 22.98 -13.87 -30.26
N ARG A 59 22.61 -14.50 -31.38
CA ARG A 59 21.28 -14.34 -32.01
C ARG A 59 20.14 -14.81 -31.13
N ALA A 60 20.34 -15.88 -30.35
CA ALA A 60 19.32 -16.36 -29.42
C ALA A 60 19.07 -15.35 -28.29
N VAL A 61 20.15 -14.76 -27.75
CA VAL A 61 20.06 -13.70 -26.73
C VAL A 61 19.37 -12.45 -27.28
N ASP A 62 19.72 -12.04 -28.51
CA ASP A 62 19.11 -10.87 -29.15
C ASP A 62 17.62 -11.11 -29.46
N ASN A 63 17.24 -12.31 -29.88
CA ASN A 63 15.84 -12.66 -30.15
C ASN A 63 15.01 -12.75 -28.86
N GLU A 64 15.58 -13.27 -27.78
CA GLU A 64 14.93 -13.29 -26.47
C GLU A 64 14.61 -11.87 -26.00
N ARG A 65 15.60 -10.98 -26.05
CA ARG A 65 15.42 -9.57 -25.66
C ARG A 65 14.37 -8.86 -26.52
N ARG A 66 14.36 -9.11 -27.83
CA ARG A 66 13.34 -8.56 -28.73
C ARG A 66 11.95 -9.09 -28.40
N THR A 67 11.84 -10.36 -28.03
CA THR A 67 10.56 -11.00 -27.64
C THR A 67 10.05 -10.44 -26.31
N ALA A 68 10.93 -10.22 -25.35
CA ALA A 68 10.58 -9.59 -24.07
C ALA A 68 10.13 -8.14 -24.23
N LEU A 69 10.68 -7.41 -25.20
CA LEU A 69 10.31 -6.02 -25.51
C LEU A 69 9.08 -5.89 -26.40
N TYR A 70 8.71 -6.94 -27.15
CA TYR A 70 7.62 -6.91 -28.14
C TYR A 70 6.30 -6.31 -27.60
N PRO A 71 5.81 -6.70 -26.40
CA PRO A 71 4.58 -6.12 -25.85
C PRO A 71 4.68 -4.61 -25.57
N LEU A 72 5.88 -4.11 -25.29
CA LEU A 72 6.13 -2.70 -24.99
C LEU A 72 6.44 -1.87 -26.24
N THR A 73 6.74 -2.49 -27.39
CA THR A 73 7.12 -1.77 -28.62
C THR A 73 6.02 -1.71 -29.67
N GLU A 74 5.15 -2.73 -29.72
CA GLU A 74 4.10 -2.84 -30.74
C GLU A 74 2.72 -2.38 -30.25
N GLU A 75 2.55 -2.15 -28.94
CA GLU A 75 1.30 -1.68 -28.34
C GLU A 75 1.43 -0.19 -27.97
N PRO A 76 1.15 0.75 -28.90
CA PRO A 76 1.25 2.18 -28.63
C PRO A 76 0.30 2.62 -27.52
N GLU A 77 -0.83 1.94 -27.35
CA GLU A 77 -1.80 2.17 -26.27
C GLU A 77 -1.24 1.77 -24.90
N LEU A 78 -0.44 0.70 -24.83
CA LEU A 78 0.27 0.32 -23.61
C LEU A 78 1.41 1.30 -23.30
N GLN A 79 2.15 1.75 -24.32
CA GLN A 79 3.15 2.80 -24.16
C GLN A 79 2.52 4.11 -23.68
N GLU A 80 1.39 4.51 -24.25
CA GLU A 80 0.64 5.71 -23.88
C GLU A 80 0.06 5.58 -22.47
N ALA A 81 -0.48 4.42 -22.08
CA ALA A 81 -0.93 4.17 -20.70
C ALA A 81 0.21 4.24 -19.68
N LEU A 82 1.37 3.66 -20.00
CA LEU A 82 2.57 3.71 -19.16
C LEU A 82 3.17 5.14 -19.10
N LEU A 83 3.23 5.84 -20.23
CA LEU A 83 3.68 7.23 -20.30
C LEU A 83 2.71 8.18 -19.60
N ASN A 84 1.39 7.97 -19.71
CA ASN A 84 0.39 8.72 -18.97
C ASN A 84 0.46 8.47 -17.45
N LEU A 85 1.13 7.41 -16.98
CA LEU A 85 1.48 7.24 -15.57
C LEU A 85 2.76 7.98 -15.17
N TYR A 86 3.66 8.27 -16.12
CA TYR A 86 4.90 9.03 -15.91
C TYR A 86 4.75 10.55 -16.14
N ASP A 87 3.90 10.96 -17.08
CA ASP A 87 3.69 12.35 -17.53
C ASP A 87 2.51 13.02 -16.81
N ARG A 88 1.64 12.22 -16.19
CA ARG A 88 0.83 12.71 -15.08
C ARG A 88 1.83 13.08 -13.98
N PRO A 89 1.88 14.34 -13.48
CA PRO A 89 2.50 14.57 -12.18
C PRO A 89 1.85 13.59 -11.21
N ALA A 90 2.40 13.41 -10.02
CA ALA A 90 1.79 12.50 -9.07
C ALA A 90 0.65 13.15 -8.22
N PRO A 91 -0.32 14.01 -8.64
CA PRO A 91 -1.19 14.65 -7.68
C PRO A 91 -2.36 13.75 -7.23
N MET A 92 -2.40 12.46 -7.57
CA MET A 92 -3.42 11.54 -7.03
C MET A 92 -2.84 10.59 -5.97
N LEU A 93 -1.62 10.06 -6.17
CA LEU A 93 -0.93 9.19 -5.20
C LEU A 93 -0.15 9.97 -4.14
N VAL A 94 0.48 11.08 -4.50
CA VAL A 94 1.05 12.01 -3.50
C VAL A 94 -0.08 12.60 -2.68
N THR A 95 -1.24 12.94 -3.27
CA THR A 95 -2.36 13.41 -2.47
C THR A 95 -3.02 12.32 -1.63
N ALA A 96 -3.15 11.07 -2.08
CA ALA A 96 -3.72 10.01 -1.23
C ALA A 96 -2.78 9.65 -0.05
N SER A 97 -1.47 9.57 -0.30
CA SER A 97 -0.46 9.32 0.75
C SER A 97 -0.25 10.53 1.66
N GLU A 98 -0.25 11.76 1.12
CA GLU A 98 -0.26 12.99 1.91
C GLU A 98 -1.58 13.18 2.65
N ARG A 99 -2.73 12.84 2.07
CA ARG A 99 -4.05 12.84 2.76
C ARG A 99 -4.03 11.84 3.89
N ARG A 100 -3.52 10.63 3.69
CA ARG A 100 -3.36 9.64 4.75
C ARG A 100 -2.42 10.16 5.84
N ARG A 101 -1.26 10.71 5.48
CA ARG A 101 -0.32 11.30 6.44
C ARG A 101 -0.95 12.46 7.22
N ARG A 102 -1.66 13.37 6.54
CA ARG A 102 -2.39 14.48 7.15
C ARG A 102 -3.50 13.96 8.06
N GLN A 103 -4.25 12.95 7.63
CA GLN A 103 -5.30 12.33 8.45
C GLN A 103 -4.71 11.72 9.72
N THR A 104 -3.60 10.97 9.62
CA THR A 104 -2.92 10.42 10.79
C THR A 104 -2.44 11.52 11.73
N GLU A 105 -1.88 12.62 11.20
CA GLU A 105 -1.45 13.76 12.02
C GLU A 105 -2.65 14.43 12.72
N THR A 106 -3.74 14.66 11.98
CA THR A 106 -4.97 15.26 12.51
C THR A 106 -5.59 14.40 13.62
N VAL A 107 -5.68 13.08 13.41
CA VAL A 107 -6.20 12.14 14.42
C VAL A 107 -5.30 12.13 15.65
N ARG A 108 -3.97 12.18 15.50
CA ARG A 108 -3.03 12.26 16.64
C ARG A 108 -3.18 13.56 17.42
N GLN A 109 -3.29 14.70 16.72
CA GLN A 109 -3.49 15.98 17.39
C GLN A 109 -4.79 15.99 18.19
N ARG A 110 -5.88 15.49 17.60
CA ARG A 110 -7.18 15.36 18.28
C ARG A 110 -7.13 14.44 19.49
N LEU A 111 -6.37 13.33 19.40
CA LEU A 111 -6.15 12.45 20.54
C LEU A 111 -5.44 13.19 21.69
N VAL A 112 -4.40 13.97 21.40
CA VAL A 112 -3.70 14.76 22.42
C VAL A 112 -4.65 15.76 23.08
N GLU A 113 -5.40 16.53 22.29
CA GLU A 113 -6.39 17.49 22.80
C GLU A 113 -7.48 16.81 23.64
N PHE A 114 -7.94 15.62 23.22
CA PHE A 114 -8.89 14.81 23.97
C PHE A 114 -8.31 14.37 25.32
N VAL A 115 -7.10 13.82 25.33
CA VAL A 115 -6.43 13.36 26.56
C VAL A 115 -6.21 14.51 27.53
N GLU A 116 -5.75 15.67 27.06
CA GLU A 116 -5.54 16.85 27.91
C GLU A 116 -6.84 17.36 28.54
N ARG A 117 -7.97 17.29 27.80
CA ARG A 117 -9.28 17.72 28.29
C ARG A 117 -9.92 16.72 29.24
N SER A 118 -9.80 15.43 28.95
CA SER A 118 -10.46 14.36 29.72
C SER A 118 -9.71 13.99 31.00
N GLY A 119 -8.46 14.43 31.16
CA GLY A 119 -7.69 14.33 32.41
C GLY A 119 -6.64 13.21 32.40
N HIS A 120 -6.33 12.65 33.58
CA HIS A 120 -5.23 11.70 33.72
C HIS A 120 -5.65 10.26 33.38
N PHE A 121 -5.11 9.74 32.29
CA PHE A 121 -5.17 8.31 31.95
C PHE A 121 -3.91 7.58 32.45
N THR A 122 -4.08 6.32 32.84
CA THR A 122 -2.94 5.45 33.13
C THR A 122 -2.21 5.03 31.85
N PRO A 123 -0.94 4.56 31.91
CA PRO A 123 -0.24 4.06 30.74
C PRO A 123 -0.98 2.92 30.01
N ALA A 124 -1.73 2.10 30.76
CA ALA A 124 -2.55 1.04 30.18
C ALA A 124 -3.76 1.59 29.42
N GLN A 125 -4.41 2.62 29.94
CA GLN A 125 -5.53 3.30 29.28
C GLN A 125 -5.06 4.09 28.05
N LEU A 126 -3.95 4.81 28.15
CA LEU A 126 -3.37 5.55 27.02
C LEU A 126 -3.07 4.61 25.84
N TRP A 127 -2.56 3.41 26.12
CA TRP A 127 -2.32 2.41 25.08
C TRP A 127 -3.60 2.08 24.28
N TRP A 128 -4.74 1.93 24.96
CA TRP A 128 -6.02 1.69 24.29
C TRP A 128 -6.43 2.87 23.41
N LEU A 129 -6.36 4.09 23.94
CA LEU A 129 -6.72 5.30 23.21
C LEU A 129 -5.83 5.51 21.96
N GLU A 130 -4.52 5.30 22.11
CA GLU A 130 -3.55 5.36 21.01
C GLU A 130 -3.85 4.33 19.91
N LYS A 131 -4.18 3.09 20.29
CA LYS A 131 -4.49 2.04 19.30
C LYS A 131 -5.83 2.23 18.62
N ILE A 132 -6.84 2.74 19.33
CA ILE A 132 -8.11 3.12 18.72
C ILE A 132 -7.88 4.27 17.72
N ALA A 133 -7.06 5.26 18.08
CA ALA A 133 -6.69 6.35 17.19
C ALA A 133 -5.88 5.89 15.96
N ASP A 134 -4.95 4.95 16.12
CA ASP A 134 -4.22 4.35 14.99
C ASP A 134 -5.19 3.69 13.99
N VAL A 135 -6.24 2.99 14.47
CA VAL A 135 -7.27 2.40 13.63
C VAL A 135 -8.14 3.48 12.97
N ALA A 136 -8.57 4.51 13.70
CA ALA A 136 -9.33 5.64 13.16
C ALA A 136 -8.54 6.50 12.16
N ALA A 137 -7.20 6.45 12.21
CA ALA A 137 -6.35 7.08 11.20
C ALA A 137 -6.23 6.25 9.92
N ALA A 138 -6.37 4.93 10.03
CA ALA A 138 -6.31 4.01 8.90
C ALA A 138 -7.68 3.84 8.22
N GLU A 139 -8.74 3.78 9.03
CA GLU A 139 -10.13 3.58 8.64
C GLU A 139 -10.94 4.82 9.00
N THR A 140 -11.88 5.23 8.15
CA THR A 140 -12.70 6.44 8.39
C THR A 140 -13.59 6.33 9.63
N HIS A 141 -13.72 5.13 10.21
CA HIS A 141 -14.54 4.87 11.39
C HIS A 141 -13.99 3.71 12.22
N PHE A 142 -14.09 3.82 13.54
CA PHE A 142 -13.79 2.75 14.48
C PHE A 142 -15.09 2.05 14.92
N ALA A 143 -15.21 0.75 14.63
CA ALA A 143 -16.31 -0.08 15.12
C ALA A 143 -15.90 -0.81 16.41
N PRO A 144 -16.76 -0.90 17.44
CA PRO A 144 -16.47 -1.62 18.68
C PRO A 144 -16.01 -3.08 18.48
N ALA A 145 -16.51 -3.75 17.44
CA ALA A 145 -16.09 -5.10 17.06
C ALA A 145 -14.59 -5.24 16.78
N TYR A 146 -13.87 -4.14 16.48
CA TYR A 146 -12.41 -4.18 16.34
C TYR A 146 -11.69 -4.50 17.64
N LEU A 147 -12.31 -4.30 18.81
CA LEU A 147 -11.72 -4.73 20.08
C LEU A 147 -11.45 -6.23 20.13
N ASP A 148 -12.19 -7.05 19.36
CA ASP A 148 -11.98 -8.50 19.30
C ASP A 148 -10.86 -8.91 18.32
N SER A 149 -10.17 -7.93 17.70
CA SER A 149 -9.07 -8.14 16.77
C SER A 149 -7.71 -7.75 17.37
N ILE A 150 -6.60 -8.15 16.75
CA ILE A 150 -5.24 -7.75 17.19
C ILE A 150 -5.03 -6.27 16.85
N PRO A 151 -4.44 -5.44 17.75
CA PRO A 151 -3.73 -5.81 18.97
C PRO A 151 -4.59 -5.89 20.24
N PHE A 152 -5.86 -5.49 20.17
CA PHE A 152 -6.77 -5.38 21.32
C PHE A 152 -7.06 -6.73 21.97
N SER A 153 -7.36 -7.75 21.17
CA SER A 153 -7.57 -9.14 21.62
C SER A 153 -6.39 -9.69 22.42
N ALA A 154 -5.16 -9.29 22.12
CA ALA A 154 -3.97 -9.67 22.89
C ALA A 154 -3.93 -9.07 24.30
N ARG A 155 -4.79 -8.07 24.57
CA ARG A 155 -4.97 -7.39 25.84
C ARG A 155 -6.35 -7.67 26.47
N GLY A 156 -7.01 -8.76 26.06
CA GLY A 156 -8.33 -9.15 26.56
C GLY A 156 -9.50 -8.60 25.74
N GLY A 157 -9.22 -7.91 24.63
CA GLY A 157 -10.23 -7.41 23.70
C GLY A 157 -11.28 -6.53 24.36
N THR A 158 -12.55 -6.79 24.08
CA THR A 158 -13.66 -6.04 24.68
C THR A 158 -13.64 -6.10 26.21
N ASP A 159 -13.43 -7.27 26.80
CA ASP A 159 -13.37 -7.43 28.26
C ASP A 159 -12.19 -6.66 28.86
N GLY A 160 -11.03 -6.72 28.21
CA GLY A 160 -9.83 -5.98 28.64
C GLY A 160 -9.98 -4.46 28.56
N PHE A 161 -10.78 -3.97 27.62
CA PHE A 161 -11.14 -2.56 27.52
C PHE A 161 -12.10 -2.15 28.65
N LEU A 162 -13.13 -2.97 28.92
CA LEU A 162 -14.06 -2.75 30.04
C LEU A 162 -13.34 -2.79 31.39
N ASP A 163 -12.37 -3.68 31.58
CA ASP A 163 -11.53 -3.74 32.78
C ASP A 163 -10.66 -2.48 32.94
N ALA A 164 -10.18 -1.91 31.85
CA ALA A 164 -9.31 -0.74 31.89
C ALA A 164 -10.05 0.57 32.22
N PHE A 165 -11.31 0.72 31.79
CA PHE A 165 -12.07 1.97 31.92
C PHE A 165 -13.30 1.86 32.83
N GLY A 166 -13.70 0.64 33.20
CA GLY A 166 -14.94 0.35 33.91
C GLY A 166 -16.12 0.19 32.94
N PRO A 167 -17.07 -0.72 33.23
CA PRO A 167 -18.13 -1.10 32.29
C PRO A 167 -19.08 0.05 31.92
N ASP A 168 -19.37 0.95 32.87
CA ASP A 168 -20.28 2.08 32.63
C ASP A 168 -19.61 3.20 31.82
N ALA A 169 -18.35 3.51 32.13
CA ALA A 169 -17.64 4.63 31.51
C ALA A 169 -17.01 4.26 30.15
N ALA A 170 -16.69 2.99 29.92
CA ALA A 170 -16.00 2.54 28.70
C ALA A 170 -16.80 2.82 27.42
N ILE A 171 -18.12 2.58 27.45
CA ILE A 171 -18.98 2.77 26.28
C ILE A 171 -19.09 4.27 25.95
N ASP A 172 -19.41 5.09 26.95
CA ASP A 172 -19.51 6.55 26.80
C ASP A 172 -18.18 7.14 26.33
N LEU A 173 -17.06 6.68 26.90
CA LEU A 173 -15.72 7.10 26.51
C LEU A 173 -15.39 6.71 25.07
N LEU A 174 -15.75 5.49 24.64
CA LEU A 174 -15.50 5.04 23.29
C LEU A 174 -16.27 5.87 22.26
N ASP A 175 -17.54 6.19 22.56
CA ASP A 175 -18.37 7.05 21.73
C ASP A 175 -17.82 8.49 21.67
N GLU A 176 -17.42 9.05 22.81
CA GLU A 176 -16.82 10.38 22.87
C GLU A 176 -15.50 10.45 22.09
N LEU A 177 -14.64 9.44 22.27
CA LEU A 177 -13.38 9.31 21.54
C LEU A 177 -13.63 9.19 20.03
N CYS A 178 -14.53 8.33 19.59
CA CYS A 178 -14.84 8.17 18.17
C CYS A 178 -15.34 9.49 17.55
N ARG A 179 -16.17 10.26 18.28
CA ARG A 179 -16.62 11.60 17.84
C ARG A 179 -15.48 12.62 17.83
N ALA A 180 -14.55 12.54 18.77
CA ALA A 180 -13.40 13.44 18.82
C ALA A 180 -12.39 13.19 17.70
N LEU A 181 -12.26 11.94 17.24
CA LEU A 181 -11.29 11.55 16.21
C LEU A 181 -11.80 11.73 14.76
N ALA A 182 -13.13 11.71 14.54
CA ALA A 182 -13.78 11.91 13.24
C ALA A 182 -13.54 13.31 12.66
#